data_AF-A0AAP5Y2H8-F1
#
_entry.id   AF-A0AAP5Y2H8-F1
#
_cell.length_a   1.000
_cell.length_b   1.000
_cell.length_c   1.000
_cell.angle_alpha   90.00
_cell.angle_beta   90.00
_cell.angle_gamma   90.00
#
_symmetry.space_group_name_H-M   'P 1'
#
loop_
_entity.id
_entity.type
_entity.pdbx_description
1 polymer ?
#
loop_
_entity_poly.entity_id
_entity_poly.type
_entity_poly.pdbx_seq_one_letter_code
_entity_poly.pdbx_strand_id
1 'polypeptide(L)'
;MLNFFNNKANLIEFKENIKIIECENIDLFLHDLFEYEQSKGVQSIDFDGKLYSIKDISVFTYLNKITDFLSLSPKNWLGNQIIQDEMWQNSNFFNNQEIQSIIDKINTLLGFELLEYQIDNTKLLKALFEINPNILLSKNNFAKIMEIVFANKPEPLVIFKDLEFINLIDLLQFTNTKFIILTTDFTKYINKYEQLELVGFYKNKTIIDIKTPLPIISYFENHKNKEILENEPLFSDLNEKNDFRFHINIIKRTFFE
;
A
#
# COMPACT_ATOMS: atom_id res chain seq x y z
N MET A 1 4.80 -15.09 9.86
CA MET A 1 5.09 -14.30 11.07
C MET A 1 5.84 -13.05 10.67
N LEU A 2 5.46 -11.91 11.24
CA LEU A 2 6.07 -10.61 10.98
C LEU A 2 6.69 -10.09 12.27
N ASN A 3 7.89 -9.54 12.20
CA ASN A 3 8.59 -9.03 13.37
C ASN A 3 9.20 -7.67 13.04
N PHE A 4 8.90 -6.68 13.87
CA PHE A 4 9.47 -5.34 13.75
C PHE A 4 10.68 -5.16 14.68
N PHE A 5 11.65 -4.38 14.23
CA PHE A 5 12.87 -4.07 14.98
C PHE A 5 13.71 -5.32 15.32
N ASN A 6 13.48 -6.44 14.60
CA ASN A 6 14.03 -7.76 14.87
C ASN A 6 13.91 -8.17 16.36
N ASN A 7 12.82 -7.78 17.02
CA ASN A 7 12.60 -7.99 18.45
C ASN A 7 11.44 -8.95 18.68
N LYS A 8 11.66 -10.06 19.37
CA LYS A 8 10.60 -11.05 19.67
C LYS A 8 9.38 -10.46 20.38
N ALA A 9 9.54 -9.34 21.11
CA ALA A 9 8.43 -8.62 21.73
C ALA A 9 7.51 -7.92 20.71
N ASN A 10 7.93 -7.78 19.45
CA ASN A 10 7.23 -7.12 18.36
C ASN A 10 6.80 -8.10 17.26
N LEU A 11 6.59 -9.35 17.66
CA LEU A 11 6.10 -10.40 16.79
C LEU A 11 4.59 -10.22 16.56
N ILE A 12 4.20 -10.29 15.30
CA ILE A 12 2.82 -10.24 14.85
C ILE A 12 2.50 -11.47 14.01
N GLU A 13 1.34 -12.03 14.26
CA GLU A 13 0.78 -13.13 13.48
C GLU A 13 -0.29 -12.61 12.51
N PHE A 14 -0.13 -12.97 11.25
CA PHE A 14 -1.16 -12.80 10.24
C PHE A 14 -2.06 -14.03 10.26
N LYS A 15 -3.33 -13.87 10.64
CA LYS A 15 -4.33 -14.93 10.45
C LYS A 15 -4.70 -15.08 8.98
N GLU A 16 -4.79 -13.95 8.28
CA GLU A 16 -5.09 -13.88 6.85
C GLU A 16 -3.89 -13.26 6.09
N ASN A 17 -4.16 -12.35 5.16
CA ASN A 17 -3.15 -11.51 4.55
C ASN A 17 -3.17 -10.06 5.08
N ILE A 18 -3.98 -9.75 6.09
CA ILE A 18 -4.14 -8.40 6.62
C ILE A 18 -3.79 -8.36 8.10
N LYS A 19 -3.16 -7.26 8.52
CA LYS A 19 -3.02 -6.86 9.91
C LYS A 19 -3.27 -5.38 10.06
N ILE A 20 -3.97 -4.98 11.11
CA ILE A 20 -4.16 -3.60 11.51
C ILE A 20 -3.29 -3.34 12.74
N ILE A 21 -2.50 -2.28 12.74
CA ILE A 21 -1.74 -1.84 13.90
C ILE A 21 -2.23 -0.45 14.27
N GLU A 22 -2.84 -0.34 15.45
CA GLU A 22 -3.20 0.95 15.99
C GLU A 22 -1.96 1.60 16.64
N CYS A 23 -1.63 2.80 16.19
CA CYS A 23 -0.50 3.59 16.68
C CYS A 23 -1.01 4.96 17.13
N GLU A 24 -0.57 5.45 18.30
CA GLU A 24 -0.87 6.83 18.74
C GLU A 24 -0.32 7.86 17.73
N ASN A 25 0.84 7.58 17.12
CA ASN A 25 1.44 8.39 16.07
C ASN A 25 2.06 7.48 14.99
N ILE A 26 1.43 7.45 13.82
CA ILE A 26 1.84 6.58 12.71
C ILE A 26 3.16 7.05 12.09
N ASP A 27 3.36 8.37 11.97
CA ASP A 27 4.59 8.92 11.42
C ASP A 27 5.79 8.63 12.32
N LEU A 28 5.58 8.68 13.64
CA LEU A 28 6.61 8.29 14.60
C LEU A 28 6.93 6.79 14.50
N PHE A 29 5.94 5.92 14.32
CA PHE A 29 6.19 4.49 14.08
C PHE A 29 7.07 4.26 12.85
N LEU A 30 6.72 4.90 11.71
CA LEU A 30 7.50 4.79 10.48
C LEU A 30 8.92 5.36 10.68
N HIS A 31 9.04 6.51 11.34
CA HIS A 31 10.31 7.13 11.67
C HIS A 31 11.19 6.21 12.53
N ASP A 32 10.62 5.57 13.56
CA ASP A 32 11.33 4.63 14.42
C ASP A 32 11.92 3.46 13.63
N LEU A 33 11.21 2.94 12.61
CA LEU A 33 11.73 1.90 11.71
C LEU A 33 12.93 2.40 10.92
N PHE A 34 12.85 3.61 10.35
CA PHE A 34 13.98 4.23 9.64
C PHE A 34 15.20 4.44 10.55
N GLU A 35 15.00 4.96 11.76
CA GLU A 35 16.09 5.17 12.72
C GLU A 35 16.72 3.86 13.18
N TYR A 36 15.91 2.82 13.37
CA TYR A 36 16.41 1.49 13.69
C TYR A 36 17.35 0.99 12.59
N GLU A 37 16.96 1.09 11.32
CA GLU A 37 17.80 0.65 10.19
C GLU A 37 19.12 1.41 10.12
N GLN A 38 19.07 2.72 10.32
CA GLN A 38 20.26 3.59 10.33
C GLN A 38 21.21 3.22 11.50
N SER A 39 20.66 3.06 12.70
CA SER A 39 21.46 2.85 13.92
C SER A 39 22.00 1.43 14.04
N LYS A 40 21.28 0.42 13.54
CA LYS A 40 21.67 -0.99 13.64
C LYS A 40 22.33 -1.54 12.38
N GLY A 41 22.22 -0.85 11.24
CA GLY A 41 22.76 -1.32 9.97
C GLY A 41 22.09 -2.59 9.45
N VAL A 42 20.87 -2.89 9.90
CA VAL A 42 20.06 -4.05 9.51
C VAL A 42 18.63 -3.61 9.23
N GLN A 43 17.94 -4.33 8.35
CA GLN A 43 16.53 -4.09 8.02
C GLN A 43 15.61 -4.13 9.25
N SER A 44 14.57 -3.31 9.26
CA SER A 44 13.66 -3.18 10.40
C SER A 44 12.55 -4.21 10.46
N ILE A 45 12.28 -4.92 9.36
CA ILE A 45 11.14 -5.83 9.25
C ILE A 45 11.64 -7.22 8.84
N ASP A 46 11.34 -8.22 9.65
CA ASP A 46 11.50 -9.63 9.32
C ASP A 46 10.13 -10.22 9.02
N PHE A 47 9.96 -10.74 7.80
CA PHE A 47 8.77 -11.44 7.38
C PHE A 47 9.14 -12.84 6.89
N ASP A 48 8.70 -13.86 7.64
CA ASP A 48 8.98 -15.28 7.38
C ASP A 48 10.47 -15.59 7.19
N GLY A 49 11.34 -14.95 7.98
CA GLY A 49 12.79 -15.15 7.97
C GLY A 49 13.52 -14.34 6.90
N LYS A 50 12.79 -13.53 6.11
CA LYS A 50 13.36 -12.61 5.14
C LYS A 50 13.28 -11.19 5.67
N LEU A 51 14.42 -10.50 5.59
CA LEU A 51 14.59 -9.13 6.03
C LEU A 51 14.21 -8.13 4.93
N TYR A 52 13.42 -7.12 5.31
CA TYR A 52 12.89 -6.07 4.45
C TYR A 52 13.20 -4.69 5.03
N SER A 53 13.76 -3.80 4.21
CA SER A 53 13.91 -2.40 4.59
C SER A 53 12.56 -1.69 4.42
N ILE A 54 12.24 -0.76 5.32
CA ILE A 54 11.10 0.15 5.16
C ILE A 54 11.19 0.99 3.88
N LYS A 55 12.41 1.21 3.35
CA LYS A 55 12.65 1.89 2.07
C LYS A 55 12.17 1.11 0.85
N ASP A 56 12.10 -0.21 0.98
CA ASP A 56 11.73 -1.12 -0.11
C ASP A 56 10.25 -1.54 -0.06
N ILE A 57 9.51 -1.05 0.93
CA ILE A 57 8.08 -1.35 1.13
C ILE A 57 7.25 -0.20 0.61
N SER A 58 6.22 -0.50 -0.19
CA SER A 58 5.27 0.52 -0.62
C SER A 58 4.40 0.98 0.53
N VAL A 59 4.42 2.29 0.79
CA VAL A 59 3.57 2.96 1.78
C VAL A 59 2.55 3.82 1.04
N PHE A 60 1.27 3.49 1.22
CA PHE A 60 0.13 4.15 0.60
C PHE A 60 -0.53 5.11 1.60
N THR A 61 -0.78 6.35 1.15
CA THR A 61 -1.22 7.50 1.94
C THR A 61 -2.11 8.41 1.08
N TYR A 62 -2.84 9.34 1.70
CA TYR A 62 -3.60 10.37 0.97
C TYR A 62 -2.74 11.31 0.11
N LEU A 63 -1.42 11.33 0.34
CA LEU A 63 -0.47 12.17 -0.42
C LEU A 63 0.09 11.46 -1.64
N ASN A 64 -0.14 10.15 -1.78
CA ASN A 64 0.31 9.44 -2.96
C ASN A 64 -0.42 9.95 -4.19
N LYS A 65 0.36 10.17 -5.23
CA LYS A 65 -0.12 10.57 -6.55
C LYS A 65 -0.23 9.34 -7.42
N ILE A 66 -1.12 9.38 -8.41
CA ILE A 66 -1.20 8.30 -9.40
C ILE A 66 0.14 8.08 -10.13
N THR A 67 0.93 9.15 -10.29
CA THR A 67 2.28 9.09 -10.86
C THR A 67 3.29 8.29 -10.04
N ASP A 68 3.01 8.04 -8.75
CA ASP A 68 3.87 7.20 -7.91
C ASP A 68 3.75 5.73 -8.33
N PHE A 69 2.62 5.34 -8.94
CA PHE A 69 2.31 3.97 -9.35
C PHE A 69 2.37 3.77 -10.87
N LEU A 70 1.98 4.79 -11.63
CA LEU A 70 1.88 4.74 -13.09
C LEU A 70 2.86 5.71 -13.74
N SER A 71 3.55 5.25 -14.77
CA SER A 71 4.48 6.06 -15.54
C SER A 71 4.47 5.69 -17.02
N LEU A 72 4.88 6.65 -17.84
CA LEU A 72 5.08 6.51 -19.29
C LEU A 72 6.39 5.80 -19.63
N SER A 73 6.68 4.71 -18.90
CA SER A 73 7.85 3.86 -19.10
C SER A 73 7.40 2.53 -19.70
N PRO A 74 8.15 1.94 -20.65
CA PRO A 74 7.82 0.62 -21.20
C PRO A 74 7.75 -0.50 -20.15
N LYS A 75 8.43 -0.32 -19.00
CA LYS A 75 8.41 -1.28 -17.89
C LYS A 75 7.20 -1.11 -16.96
N ASN A 76 6.52 0.04 -17.01
CA ASN A 76 5.34 0.29 -16.22
C ASN A 76 4.09 -0.15 -16.99
N TRP A 77 3.05 -0.57 -16.28
CA TRP A 77 1.81 -1.05 -16.90
C TRP A 77 1.24 -0.07 -17.92
N LEU A 78 1.13 1.22 -17.59
CA LEU A 78 0.54 2.21 -18.49
C LEU A 78 1.33 2.35 -19.80
N GLY A 79 2.66 2.52 -19.70
CA GLY A 79 3.51 2.62 -20.90
C GLY A 79 3.50 1.33 -21.72
N ASN A 80 3.47 0.17 -21.06
CA ASN A 80 3.38 -1.12 -21.75
C ASN A 80 2.06 -1.27 -22.50
N GLN A 81 0.91 -0.92 -21.89
CA GLN A 81 -0.39 -1.00 -22.55
C GLN A 81 -0.45 -0.13 -23.82
N ILE A 82 0.11 1.07 -23.78
CA ILE A 82 0.16 1.96 -24.97
C ILE A 82 1.05 1.34 -26.06
N ILE A 83 2.23 0.82 -25.71
CA ILE A 83 3.18 0.25 -26.68
C ILE A 83 2.64 -1.04 -27.32
N GLN A 84 1.87 -1.81 -26.57
CA GLN A 84 1.27 -3.06 -27.03
C GLN A 84 -0.02 -2.85 -27.83
N ASP A 85 -0.58 -1.64 -27.83
CA ASP A 85 -1.74 -1.32 -28.65
C ASP A 85 -1.39 -1.50 -30.14
N GLU A 86 -2.17 -2.31 -30.85
CA GLU A 86 -1.91 -2.66 -32.26
C GLU A 86 -1.89 -1.42 -33.16
N MET A 87 -2.66 -0.38 -32.82
CA MET A 87 -2.63 0.88 -33.56
C MET A 87 -1.35 1.65 -33.28
N TRP A 88 -0.75 1.56 -32.09
CA TRP A 88 0.54 2.18 -31.76
C TRP A 88 1.71 1.50 -32.47
N GLN A 89 1.67 0.18 -32.64
CA GLN A 89 2.73 -0.56 -33.34
C GLN A 89 2.68 -0.35 -34.87
N ASN A 90 1.48 -0.19 -35.42
CA ASN A 90 1.25 -0.06 -36.86
C ASN A 90 1.10 1.41 -37.32
N SER A 91 1.17 2.38 -36.41
CA SER A 91 0.95 3.79 -36.76
C SER A 91 2.17 4.39 -37.43
N ASN A 92 1.99 4.72 -38.71
CA ASN A 92 2.76 5.78 -39.35
C ASN A 92 2.31 7.12 -38.74
N PHE A 93 2.73 7.41 -37.49
CA PHE A 93 2.51 8.73 -36.88
C PHE A 93 3.06 9.87 -37.75
N PHE A 94 4.08 9.54 -38.52
CA PHE A 94 4.76 10.44 -39.43
C PHE A 94 4.64 9.95 -40.87
N ASN A 95 4.60 10.90 -41.80
CA ASN A 95 4.77 10.61 -43.21
C ASN A 95 6.25 10.29 -43.47
N ASN A 96 6.61 9.01 -43.34
CA ASN A 96 7.99 8.53 -43.47
C ASN A 96 8.63 8.97 -44.81
N GLN A 97 7.84 9.07 -45.88
CA GLN A 97 8.33 9.51 -47.20
C GLN A 97 8.74 10.98 -47.20
N GLU A 98 7.96 11.85 -46.54
CA GLU A 98 8.31 13.28 -46.40
C GLU A 98 9.53 13.48 -45.50
N ILE A 99 9.63 12.72 -44.41
CA ILE A 99 10.81 12.81 -43.53
C ILE A 99 12.07 12.38 -44.26
N GLN A 100 12.02 11.27 -45.01
CA GLN A 100 13.16 10.83 -45.81
C GLN A 100 13.55 11.88 -46.86
N SER A 101 12.58 12.51 -47.52
CA SER A 101 12.84 13.58 -48.48
C SER A 101 13.55 14.79 -47.84
N ILE A 102 13.19 15.16 -46.61
CA ILE A 102 13.85 16.24 -45.87
C ILE A 102 15.31 15.85 -45.52
N ILE A 103 15.52 14.61 -45.04
CA ILE A 103 16.85 14.09 -44.71
C ILE A 103 17.75 14.10 -45.95
N ASP A 104 17.28 13.54 -47.06
CA ASP A 104 18.02 13.46 -48.32
C ASP A 104 18.40 14.85 -48.83
N LYS A 105 17.47 15.81 -48.74
CA LYS A 105 17.72 17.19 -49.14
C LYS A 105 18.85 17.83 -48.31
N ILE A 106 18.87 17.60 -47.00
CA ILE A 106 19.89 18.17 -46.10
C ILE A 106 21.25 17.50 -46.32
N ASN A 107 21.29 16.17 -46.36
CA ASN A 107 22.53 15.42 -46.59
C ASN A 107 23.14 15.75 -47.96
N THR A 108 22.30 15.88 -49.00
CA THR A 108 22.74 16.30 -50.33
C THR A 108 23.32 17.72 -50.32
N LEU A 109 22.69 18.66 -49.61
CA LEU A 109 23.19 20.04 -49.48
C LEU A 109 24.58 20.09 -48.83
N LEU A 110 24.82 19.22 -47.84
CA LEU A 110 26.06 19.19 -47.06
C LEU A 110 27.17 18.36 -47.74
N GLY A 111 26.81 17.43 -48.62
CA GLY A 111 27.74 16.55 -49.33
C GLY A 111 28.22 15.34 -48.51
N PHE A 112 27.58 15.04 -47.39
CA PHE A 112 27.82 13.85 -46.56
C PHE A 112 26.56 13.49 -45.76
N GLU A 113 26.50 12.25 -45.25
CA GLU A 113 25.42 11.78 -44.39
C GLU A 113 25.54 12.38 -42.98
N LEU A 114 24.78 13.44 -42.72
CA LEU A 114 24.68 14.06 -41.40
C LEU A 114 23.51 13.49 -40.59
N LEU A 115 22.37 13.29 -41.24
CA LEU A 115 21.11 12.88 -40.62
C LEU A 115 20.69 11.47 -41.07
N GLU A 116 20.12 10.71 -40.14
CA GLU A 116 19.52 9.40 -40.37
C GLU A 116 18.11 9.37 -39.76
N TYR A 117 17.20 8.59 -40.35
CA TYR A 117 15.86 8.40 -39.82
C TYR A 117 15.85 7.36 -38.69
N GLN A 118 15.52 7.79 -37.47
CA GLN A 118 15.38 6.91 -36.32
C GLN A 118 14.20 7.35 -35.44
N ILE A 119 13.22 6.46 -35.23
CA ILE A 119 12.13 6.68 -34.26
C ILE A 119 12.46 5.96 -32.95
N ASP A 120 12.33 6.68 -31.85
CA ASP A 120 12.33 6.13 -30.49
C ASP A 120 10.91 6.19 -29.91
N ASN A 121 10.20 5.06 -29.91
CA ASN A 121 8.83 4.95 -29.41
C ASN A 121 8.70 5.34 -27.93
N THR A 122 9.77 5.18 -27.13
CA THR A 122 9.73 5.57 -25.72
C THR A 122 9.77 7.10 -25.59
N LYS A 123 10.59 7.77 -26.41
CA LYS A 123 10.59 9.24 -26.47
C LYS A 123 9.28 9.78 -27.05
N LEU A 124 8.74 9.13 -28.08
CA LEU A 124 7.48 9.52 -28.70
C LEU A 124 6.31 9.43 -27.70
N LEU A 125 6.23 8.35 -26.93
CA LEU A 125 5.20 8.15 -25.91
C LEU A 125 5.21 9.28 -24.86
N LYS A 126 6.40 9.69 -24.40
CA LYS A 126 6.55 10.82 -23.46
C LYS A 126 6.30 12.19 -24.08
N ALA A 127 6.36 12.31 -25.41
CA ALA A 127 6.08 13.56 -26.12
C ALA A 127 4.58 13.73 -26.43
N LEU A 128 3.85 12.63 -26.64
CA LEU A 128 2.43 12.63 -26.99
C LEU A 128 1.50 12.55 -25.79
N PHE A 129 1.93 11.90 -24.70
CA PHE A 129 1.13 11.74 -23.50
C PHE A 129 1.76 12.46 -22.32
N GLU A 130 0.89 13.03 -21.49
CA GLU A 130 1.25 13.59 -20.20
C GLU A 130 0.34 12.97 -19.13
N ILE A 131 0.95 12.49 -18.04
CA ILE A 131 0.19 12.04 -16.88
C ILE A 131 -0.06 13.26 -16.00
N ASN A 132 -1.32 13.55 -15.68
CA ASN A 132 -1.67 14.61 -14.75
C ASN A 132 -1.04 14.32 -13.36
N PRO A 133 -0.05 15.10 -12.91
CA PRO A 133 0.69 14.84 -11.67
C PRO A 133 -0.05 15.31 -10.41
N ASN A 134 -1.26 15.84 -10.56
CA ASN A 134 -2.07 16.38 -9.45
C ASN A 134 -3.18 15.43 -9.01
N ILE A 135 -3.34 14.27 -9.66
CA ILE A 135 -4.33 13.28 -9.26
C ILE A 135 -3.78 12.52 -8.06
N LEU A 136 -4.43 12.71 -6.91
CA LEU A 136 -4.15 11.97 -5.68
C LEU A 136 -4.89 10.62 -5.67
N LEU A 137 -4.34 9.69 -4.90
CA LEU A 137 -5.02 8.47 -4.53
C LEU A 137 -6.30 8.80 -3.75
N SER A 138 -7.39 8.16 -4.10
CA SER A 138 -8.70 8.39 -3.49
C SER A 138 -9.55 7.13 -3.54
N LYS A 139 -10.65 7.12 -2.79
CA LYS A 139 -11.64 6.04 -2.82
C LYS A 139 -12.06 5.64 -4.25
N ASN A 140 -12.20 6.62 -5.15
CA ASN A 140 -12.73 6.39 -6.49
C ASN A 140 -11.73 5.71 -7.44
N ASN A 141 -10.44 5.83 -7.18
CA ASN A 141 -9.39 5.26 -8.04
C ASN A 141 -8.61 4.12 -7.37
N PHE A 142 -8.70 3.97 -6.04
CA PHE A 142 -7.91 3.03 -5.26
C PHE A 142 -8.01 1.58 -5.76
N ALA A 143 -9.22 1.03 -5.88
CA ALA A 143 -9.41 -0.37 -6.28
C ALA A 143 -8.74 -0.70 -7.63
N LYS A 144 -8.91 0.17 -8.63
CA LYS A 144 -8.27 0.00 -9.94
C LYS A 144 -6.76 0.11 -9.89
N ILE A 145 -6.23 1.03 -9.07
CA ILE A 145 -4.78 1.16 -8.88
C ILE A 145 -4.20 -0.07 -8.21
N MET A 146 -4.87 -0.60 -7.17
CA MET A 146 -4.49 -1.85 -6.51
C MET A 146 -4.42 -3.01 -7.51
N GLU A 147 -5.49 -3.21 -8.30
CA GLU A 147 -5.52 -4.25 -9.34
C GLU A 147 -4.34 -4.12 -10.31
N ILE A 148 -4.08 -2.92 -10.82
CA ILE A 148 -2.98 -2.67 -11.76
C ILE A 148 -1.62 -2.93 -11.11
N VAL A 149 -1.38 -2.43 -9.90
CA VAL A 149 -0.08 -2.55 -9.23
C VAL A 149 0.22 -4.00 -8.88
N PHE A 150 -0.73 -4.69 -8.23
CA PHE A 150 -0.50 -6.03 -7.68
C PHE A 150 -0.65 -7.16 -8.70
N ALA A 151 -1.35 -6.95 -9.83
CA ALA A 151 -1.38 -7.94 -10.91
C ALA A 151 -0.02 -8.06 -11.63
N ASN A 152 0.73 -6.95 -11.76
CA ASN A 152 1.97 -6.93 -12.54
C ASN A 152 3.21 -7.20 -11.70
N LYS A 153 3.20 -6.83 -10.42
CA LYS A 153 4.32 -7.00 -9.51
C LYS A 153 3.79 -7.24 -8.09
N PRO A 154 3.52 -8.50 -7.71
CA PRO A 154 3.09 -8.80 -6.34
C PRO A 154 4.21 -8.39 -5.38
N GLU A 155 3.92 -7.40 -4.54
CA GLU A 155 4.79 -7.02 -3.43
C GLU A 155 4.48 -7.93 -2.24
N PRO A 156 5.50 -8.45 -1.55
CA PRO A 156 5.27 -9.34 -0.41
C PRO A 156 4.63 -8.62 0.77
N LEU A 157 4.91 -7.32 0.93
CA LEU A 157 4.44 -6.51 2.05
C LEU A 157 4.13 -5.09 1.59
N VAL A 158 2.96 -4.59 2.00
CA VAL A 158 2.46 -3.24 1.70
C VAL A 158 1.93 -2.61 2.98
N ILE A 159 2.16 -1.30 3.15
CA ILE A 159 1.65 -0.54 4.28
C ILE A 159 0.62 0.47 3.80
N PHE A 160 -0.53 0.51 4.44
CA PHE A 160 -1.53 1.56 4.31
C PHE A 160 -1.49 2.48 5.53
N LYS A 161 -1.34 3.79 5.30
CA LYS A 161 -1.30 4.82 6.34
C LYS A 161 -2.67 5.51 6.45
N ASP A 162 -3.47 5.04 7.39
CA ASP A 162 -4.77 5.57 7.82
C ASP A 162 -5.72 5.96 6.68
N LEU A 163 -5.82 5.10 5.65
CA LEU A 163 -6.71 5.31 4.51
C LEU A 163 -8.12 4.80 4.81
N GLU A 164 -9.05 5.71 5.08
CA GLU A 164 -10.42 5.36 5.54
C GLU A 164 -11.27 4.63 4.49
N PHE A 165 -10.87 4.66 3.22
CA PHE A 165 -11.61 4.01 2.14
C PHE A 165 -11.19 2.56 1.87
N ILE A 166 -10.28 2.00 2.68
CA ILE A 166 -9.90 0.60 2.56
C ILE A 166 -11.05 -0.29 3.05
N ASN A 167 -11.37 -1.28 2.24
CA ASN A 167 -12.27 -2.36 2.60
C ASN A 167 -11.44 -3.66 2.72
N LEU A 168 -11.51 -4.31 3.89
CA LEU A 168 -10.71 -5.51 4.16
C LEU A 168 -11.03 -6.64 3.17
N ILE A 169 -12.30 -6.78 2.76
CA ILE A 169 -12.73 -7.82 1.81
C ILE A 169 -12.01 -7.66 0.46
N ASP A 170 -11.83 -6.42 -0.01
CA ASP A 170 -11.18 -6.14 -1.29
C ASP A 170 -9.68 -6.44 -1.24
N LEU A 171 -9.08 -6.53 -0.05
CA LEU A 171 -7.67 -6.89 0.13
C LEU A 171 -7.45 -8.42 0.16
N LEU A 172 -8.47 -9.19 0.57
CA LEU A 172 -8.37 -10.65 0.69
C LEU A 172 -8.08 -11.36 -0.65
N GLN A 173 -8.45 -10.74 -1.77
CA GLN A 173 -8.20 -11.29 -3.11
C GLN A 173 -6.71 -11.35 -3.47
N PHE A 174 -5.85 -10.52 -2.85
CA PHE A 174 -4.41 -10.48 -3.14
C PHE A 174 -3.64 -11.45 -2.23
N THR A 175 -3.76 -12.75 -2.50
CA THR A 175 -3.24 -13.81 -1.63
C THR A 175 -1.71 -13.81 -1.47
N ASN A 176 -0.98 -13.27 -2.45
CA ASN A 176 0.50 -13.20 -2.44
C ASN A 176 1.06 -11.96 -1.74
N THR A 177 0.18 -11.04 -1.30
CA THR A 177 0.58 -9.75 -0.71
C THR A 177 0.05 -9.66 0.71
N LYS A 178 0.92 -9.31 1.65
CA LYS A 178 0.53 -8.99 3.02
C LYS A 178 0.33 -7.50 3.18
N PHE A 179 -0.75 -7.12 3.87
CA PHE A 179 -1.12 -5.73 4.10
C PHE A 179 -1.05 -5.40 5.58
N ILE A 180 -0.32 -4.33 5.90
CA ILE A 180 -0.35 -3.71 7.23
C ILE A 180 -1.13 -2.41 7.10
N ILE A 181 -2.20 -2.27 7.87
CA ILE A 181 -2.96 -1.03 7.99
C ILE A 181 -2.50 -0.34 9.28
N LEU A 182 -1.76 0.75 9.15
CA LEU A 182 -1.42 1.60 10.28
C LEU A 182 -2.52 2.63 10.47
N THR A 183 -3.06 2.77 11.67
CA THR A 183 -4.15 3.70 11.95
C THR A 183 -4.08 4.24 13.37
N THR A 184 -4.75 5.35 13.63
CA THR A 184 -5.00 5.86 14.99
C THR A 184 -6.28 5.30 15.61
N ASP A 185 -7.12 4.62 14.81
CA ASP A 185 -8.37 4.03 15.26
C ASP A 185 -8.71 2.78 14.43
N PHE A 186 -8.45 1.59 14.99
CA PHE A 186 -8.72 0.33 14.28
C PHE A 186 -10.22 0.11 14.00
N THR A 187 -11.12 0.75 14.75
CA THR A 187 -12.58 0.59 14.62
C THR A 187 -13.13 1.17 13.31
N LYS A 188 -12.29 1.84 12.51
CA LYS A 188 -12.60 2.26 11.14
C LYS A 188 -12.66 1.09 10.16
N TYR A 189 -11.93 -0.01 10.44
CA TYR A 189 -11.70 -1.10 9.50
C TYR A 189 -12.41 -2.40 9.86
N ILE A 190 -12.62 -2.63 11.16
CA ILE A 190 -13.31 -3.83 11.66
C ILE A 190 -14.68 -3.49 12.21
N ASN A 191 -15.62 -4.42 12.09
CA ASN A 191 -16.98 -4.26 12.55
C ASN A 191 -17.47 -5.39 13.46
N LYS A 192 -16.73 -6.50 13.60
CA LYS A 192 -17.10 -7.65 14.45
C LYS A 192 -16.03 -8.00 15.49
N TYR A 193 -16.41 -8.71 16.54
CA TYR A 193 -15.49 -9.18 17.58
C TYR A 193 -14.44 -10.17 17.07
N GLU A 194 -14.80 -11.09 16.18
CA GLU A 194 -13.87 -12.06 15.58
C GLU A 194 -12.67 -11.37 14.93
N GLN A 195 -12.90 -10.21 14.32
CA GLN A 195 -11.89 -9.43 13.61
C GLN A 195 -10.89 -8.71 14.54
N LEU A 196 -11.10 -8.71 15.86
CA LEU A 196 -10.13 -8.14 16.80
C LEU A 196 -8.77 -8.83 16.72
N GLU A 197 -8.72 -10.09 16.29
CA GLU A 197 -7.47 -10.82 16.05
C GLU A 197 -6.63 -10.25 14.89
N LEU A 198 -7.24 -9.42 14.03
CA LEU A 198 -6.51 -8.69 12.99
C LEU A 198 -5.74 -7.50 13.57
N VAL A 199 -5.98 -7.14 14.84
CA VAL A 199 -5.50 -5.89 15.44
C VAL A 199 -4.30 -6.13 16.36
N GLY A 200 -3.30 -5.25 16.25
CA GLY A 200 -2.24 -5.07 17.23
C GLY A 200 -2.16 -3.62 17.70
N PHE A 201 -1.50 -3.38 18.83
CA PHE A 201 -1.31 -2.06 19.41
C PHE A 201 0.17 -1.72 19.46
N TYR A 202 0.54 -0.54 18.98
CA TYR A 202 1.91 -0.04 19.08
C TYR A 202 2.01 1.08 20.12
N LYS A 203 2.94 0.91 21.06
CA LYS A 203 3.34 1.96 22.00
C LYS A 203 4.78 1.76 22.45
N ASN A 204 5.54 2.85 22.57
CA ASN A 204 6.91 2.84 23.11
C ASN A 204 7.84 1.79 22.48
N LYS A 205 7.84 1.66 21.15
CA LYS A 205 8.66 0.67 20.41
C LYS A 205 8.30 -0.80 20.68
N THR A 206 7.14 -1.03 21.30
CA THR A 206 6.57 -2.34 21.55
C THR A 206 5.25 -2.50 20.79
N ILE A 207 5.09 -3.66 20.15
CA ILE A 207 3.84 -4.05 19.51
C ILE A 207 3.22 -5.21 20.29
N ILE A 208 1.95 -5.05 20.66
CA ILE A 208 1.19 -6.05 21.37
C ILE A 208 0.13 -6.59 20.41
N ASP A 209 0.23 -7.87 20.10
CA ASP A 209 -0.64 -8.53 19.14
C ASP A 209 -1.85 -9.18 19.81
N ILE A 210 -3.06 -8.96 19.29
CA ILE A 210 -4.24 -9.70 19.72
C ILE A 210 -4.23 -11.05 19.00
N LYS A 211 -3.82 -12.11 19.72
CA LYS A 211 -3.84 -13.48 19.19
C LYS A 211 -5.21 -14.14 19.24
N THR A 212 -6.04 -13.73 20.19
CA THR A 212 -7.40 -14.25 20.38
C THR A 212 -8.32 -13.15 20.90
N PRO A 213 -9.55 -13.03 20.38
CA PRO A 213 -10.49 -12.03 20.84
C PRO A 213 -11.15 -12.39 22.19
N LEU A 214 -11.08 -13.65 22.63
CA LEU A 214 -11.85 -14.19 23.75
C LEU A 214 -11.72 -13.38 25.06
N PRO A 215 -10.51 -12.99 25.52
CA PRO A 215 -10.40 -12.20 26.76
C PRO A 215 -11.08 -10.84 26.66
N ILE A 216 -11.06 -10.22 25.48
CA ILE A 216 -11.71 -8.93 25.23
C ILE A 216 -13.24 -9.14 25.17
N ILE A 217 -13.71 -10.19 24.50
CA ILE A 217 -15.12 -10.58 24.48
C ILE A 217 -15.63 -10.76 25.92
N SER A 218 -14.98 -11.59 26.73
CA SER A 218 -15.38 -11.84 28.12
C SER A 218 -15.38 -10.57 28.98
N TYR A 219 -14.48 -9.61 28.72
CA TYR A 219 -14.55 -8.31 29.39
C TYR A 219 -15.87 -7.58 29.05
N PHE A 220 -16.22 -7.50 27.76
CA PHE A 220 -17.44 -6.83 27.33
C PHE A 220 -18.71 -7.57 27.74
N GLU A 221 -18.68 -8.91 27.81
CA GLU A 221 -19.81 -9.70 28.32
C GLU A 221 -20.14 -9.37 29.77
N ASN A 222 -19.11 -9.28 30.61
CA ASN A 222 -19.25 -8.89 32.01
C ASN A 222 -19.72 -7.44 32.13
N HIS A 223 -19.20 -6.53 31.29
CA HIS A 223 -19.58 -5.13 31.31
C HIS A 223 -21.04 -4.92 30.88
N LYS A 224 -21.49 -5.61 29.83
CA LYS A 224 -22.86 -5.50 29.29
C LYS A 224 -23.85 -6.42 29.99
N ASN A 225 -23.38 -7.34 30.83
CA ASN A 225 -24.17 -8.39 31.47
C ASN A 225 -24.98 -9.21 30.44
N LYS A 226 -24.33 -9.59 29.33
CA LYS A 226 -24.92 -10.32 28.19
C LYS A 226 -23.82 -11.10 27.48
N GLU A 227 -24.13 -12.31 27.02
CA GLU A 227 -23.28 -13.07 26.08
C GLU A 227 -23.04 -12.29 24.78
N ILE A 228 -21.82 -12.35 24.25
CA ILE A 228 -21.41 -11.70 23.01
C ILE A 228 -20.87 -12.78 22.06
N LEU A 229 -21.50 -12.89 20.90
CA LEU A 229 -21.03 -13.82 19.86
C LEU A 229 -19.88 -13.18 19.05
N GLU A 230 -18.91 -13.99 18.61
CA GLU A 230 -17.75 -13.48 17.86
C GLU A 230 -18.14 -12.75 16.56
N ASN A 231 -19.24 -13.16 15.93
CA ASN A 231 -19.75 -12.54 14.70
C ASN A 231 -20.66 -11.31 14.95
N GLU A 232 -20.97 -10.98 16.20
CA GLU A 232 -21.78 -9.81 16.57
C GLU A 232 -21.03 -8.53 16.21
N PRO A 233 -21.72 -7.47 15.75
CA PRO A 233 -21.09 -6.18 15.56
C PRO A 233 -20.49 -5.64 16.86
N LEU A 234 -19.35 -4.94 16.77
CA LEU A 234 -18.69 -4.32 17.92
C LEU A 234 -19.60 -3.31 18.63
N PHE A 235 -20.35 -2.54 17.84
CA PHE A 235 -21.28 -1.50 18.25
C PHE A 235 -22.36 -1.30 17.17
N SER A 236 -23.55 -0.87 17.59
CA SER A 236 -24.70 -0.61 16.71
C SER A 236 -24.91 0.87 16.40
N ASP A 237 -24.43 1.76 17.26
CA ASP A 237 -24.54 3.21 17.11
C ASP A 237 -23.28 3.96 17.59
N LEU A 238 -23.32 5.30 17.49
CA LEU A 238 -22.19 6.16 17.86
C LEU A 238 -21.92 6.19 19.38
N ASN A 239 -22.96 6.05 20.21
CA ASN A 239 -22.80 6.04 21.66
C ASN A 239 -22.11 4.76 22.09
N GLU A 240 -22.56 3.61 21.58
CA GLU A 240 -21.92 2.31 21.80
C GLU A 240 -20.49 2.29 21.24
N LYS A 241 -20.23 2.95 20.11
CA LYS A 241 -18.87 3.09 19.58
C LYS A 241 -17.96 3.84 20.55
N ASN A 242 -18.43 4.95 21.12
CA ASN A 242 -17.66 5.75 22.07
C ASN A 242 -17.40 4.97 23.37
N ASP A 243 -18.41 4.26 23.86
CA ASP A 243 -18.31 3.39 25.03
C ASP A 243 -17.30 2.24 24.80
N PHE A 244 -17.42 1.54 23.67
CA PHE A 244 -16.45 0.52 23.26
C PHE A 244 -15.02 1.07 23.21
N ARG A 245 -14.83 2.28 22.63
CA ARG A 245 -13.52 2.94 22.57
C ARG A 245 -12.98 3.31 23.94
N PHE A 246 -13.83 3.71 24.87
CA PHE A 246 -13.42 3.98 26.25
C PHE A 246 -12.90 2.71 26.92
N HIS A 247 -13.68 1.63 26.84
CA HIS A 247 -13.35 0.34 27.45
C HIS A 247 -12.13 -0.33 26.81
N ILE A 248 -11.98 -0.29 25.49
CA ILE A 248 -10.79 -0.84 24.84
C ILE A 248 -9.54 -0.07 25.23
N ASN A 249 -9.63 1.25 25.48
CA ASN A 249 -8.49 2.02 25.95
C ASN A 249 -8.08 1.64 27.38
N ILE A 250 -9.02 1.25 28.25
CA ILE A 250 -8.71 0.68 29.56
C ILE A 250 -7.96 -0.64 29.38
N ILE A 251 -8.48 -1.55 28.54
CA ILE A 251 -7.82 -2.83 28.25
C ILE A 251 -6.41 -2.62 27.71
N LYS A 252 -6.25 -1.73 26.72
CA LYS A 252 -4.94 -1.41 26.10
C LYS A 252 -3.90 -1.00 27.14
N ARG A 253 -4.28 -0.17 28.12
CA ARG A 253 -3.36 0.28 29.18
C ARG A 253 -2.78 -0.89 29.97
N THR A 254 -3.60 -1.90 30.27
CA THR A 254 -3.14 -3.08 31.04
C THR A 254 -2.07 -3.90 30.32
N PHE A 255 -1.88 -3.71 29.02
CA PHE A 255 -0.82 -4.38 28.27
C PHE A 255 0.52 -3.65 28.31
N PHE A 256 0.54 -2.35 28.63
CA PHE A 256 1.74 -1.49 28.58
C PHE A 256 2.18 -0.94 29.95
N GLU A 257 1.39 -1.17 30.99
CA GLU A 257 1.68 -0.82 32.39
C GLU A 257 2.17 -2.06 33.17
#